data_AF-A0A382IW39-F1
#
_entry.id   AF-A0A382IW39-F1
#
_cell.length_a   1.000
_cell.length_b   1.000
_cell.length_c   1.000
_cell.angle_alpha   90.00
_cell.angle_beta   90.00
_cell.angle_gamma   90.00
#
_symmetry.space_group_name_H-M   'P 1'
#
loop_
_entity.id
_entity.type
_entity.pdbx_description
1 polymer ?
#
loop_
_entity_poly.entity_id
_entity_poly.type
_entity_poly.pdbx_seq_one_letter_code
_entity_poly.pdbx_strand_id
1 'polypeptide(L)'
;MRIAVTFVSVSTATSFLLALAVSGAEAQAPNLQGIWQTVNTAAWDIEDHSGSLGIPAGQGVVDGGTIPYQPWALLQKQENFANRATADPLASCAMPGVPRITYMPYPFQILQFDDRVLILYEYGHVTRTIYMDGSDHPDGHIDFWMGDSRGRWEGDTL
;
A
#
# COMPACT_ATOMS: atom_id res chain seq x y z
N MET A 1 65.57 -36.03 54.73
CA MET A 1 64.50 -35.09 55.08
C MET A 1 63.84 -34.64 53.78
N ARG A 2 62.69 -35.23 53.42
CA ARG A 2 61.95 -34.95 52.18
C ARG A 2 60.75 -34.08 52.55
N ILE A 3 60.69 -32.86 52.03
CA ILE A 3 59.53 -31.97 52.19
C ILE A 3 58.69 -32.13 50.92
N ALA A 4 57.50 -32.70 51.05
CA ALA A 4 56.51 -32.76 49.98
C ALA A 4 55.66 -31.48 50.04
N VAL A 5 55.66 -30.70 48.96
CA VAL A 5 54.77 -29.54 48.78
C VAL A 5 53.64 -29.98 47.85
N THR A 6 52.44 -30.07 48.40
CA THR A 6 51.22 -30.38 47.64
C THR A 6 50.67 -29.09 47.04
N PHE A 7 50.69 -28.96 45.71
CA PHE A 7 49.98 -27.88 45.01
C PHE A 7 48.52 -28.29 44.79
N VAL A 8 47.57 -27.51 45.31
CA VAL A 8 46.15 -27.62 45.00
C VAL A 8 45.87 -26.79 43.75
N SER A 9 45.52 -27.46 42.66
CA SER A 9 45.09 -26.83 41.40
C SER A 9 43.59 -26.52 41.48
N VAL A 10 43.22 -25.24 41.56
CA VAL A 10 41.83 -24.80 41.39
C VAL A 10 41.56 -24.59 39.91
N SER A 11 40.78 -25.49 39.31
CA SER A 11 40.32 -25.38 37.92
C SER A 11 39.03 -24.55 37.87
N THR A 12 39.11 -23.28 37.49
CA THR A 12 37.94 -22.47 37.16
C THR A 12 37.48 -22.82 35.75
N ALA A 13 36.39 -23.59 35.66
CA ALA A 13 35.71 -23.82 34.38
C ALA A 13 35.02 -22.52 33.93
N THR A 14 35.59 -21.84 32.93
CA THR A 14 34.94 -20.70 32.29
C THR A 14 33.93 -21.23 31.27
N SER A 15 32.66 -21.26 31.63
CA SER A 15 31.58 -21.54 30.70
C SER A 15 31.46 -20.40 29.69
N PHE A 16 31.97 -20.61 28.46
CA PHE A 16 31.64 -19.77 27.31
C PHE A 16 30.21 -20.10 26.89
N LEU A 17 29.25 -19.30 27.37
CA LEU A 17 27.93 -19.21 26.75
C LEU A 17 28.11 -18.51 25.40
N LEU A 18 28.11 -19.30 24.32
CA LEU A 18 27.99 -18.78 22.97
C LEU A 18 26.56 -18.22 22.83
N ALA A 19 26.39 -16.93 23.12
CA ALA A 19 25.18 -16.22 22.77
C ALA A 19 25.13 -16.18 21.23
N LEU A 20 24.29 -17.02 20.63
CA LEU A 20 23.82 -16.80 19.27
C LEU A 20 23.05 -15.48 19.30
N ALA A 21 23.72 -14.38 18.96
CA ALA A 21 23.03 -13.24 18.43
C ALA A 21 22.38 -13.71 17.12
N VAL A 22 21.09 -14.06 17.17
CA VAL A 22 20.23 -13.90 16.01
C VAL A 22 20.34 -12.42 15.69
N SER A 23 21.17 -12.07 14.71
CA SER A 23 20.92 -10.85 13.96
C SER A 23 19.49 -11.01 13.47
N GLY A 24 18.58 -10.18 13.97
CA GLY A 24 17.27 -10.07 13.34
C GLY A 24 17.56 -9.91 11.85
N ALA A 25 17.10 -10.86 11.04
CA ALA A 25 17.08 -10.63 9.60
C ALA A 25 16.43 -9.25 9.44
N GLU A 26 17.07 -8.33 8.73
CA GLU A 26 16.31 -7.21 8.16
C GLU A 26 15.09 -7.86 7.54
N ALA A 27 13.90 -7.54 8.05
CA ALA A 27 12.69 -8.18 7.58
C ALA A 27 12.63 -7.89 6.09
N GLN A 28 12.86 -8.91 5.27
CA GLN A 28 12.75 -8.78 3.82
C GLN A 28 11.40 -8.17 3.54
N ALA A 29 11.38 -7.03 2.84
CA ALA A 29 10.15 -6.33 2.50
C ALA A 29 9.11 -7.33 1.98
N PRO A 30 7.85 -7.26 2.47
CA PRO A 30 6.78 -8.11 1.98
C PRO A 30 6.73 -8.14 0.46
N ASN A 31 6.52 -9.34 -0.08
CA ASN A 31 6.42 -9.54 -1.51
C ASN A 31 4.99 -9.25 -1.98
N LEU A 32 4.80 -8.13 -2.66
CA LEU A 32 3.52 -7.70 -3.22
C LEU A 32 3.30 -8.18 -4.66
N GLN A 33 4.28 -8.87 -5.26
CA GLN A 33 4.25 -9.34 -6.65
C GLN A 33 3.01 -10.18 -6.94
N GLY A 34 2.33 -9.90 -8.06
CA GLY A 34 1.23 -10.75 -8.53
C GLY A 34 0.13 -10.00 -9.27
N ILE A 35 -0.91 -10.74 -9.62
CA ILE A 35 -2.15 -10.18 -10.19
C ILE A 35 -3.15 -10.04 -9.05
N TRP A 36 -3.68 -8.83 -8.93
CA TRP A 36 -4.62 -8.41 -7.90
C TRP A 36 -5.90 -7.91 -8.56
N GLN A 37 -7.01 -8.01 -7.85
CA GLN A 37 -8.26 -7.42 -8.28
C GLN A 37 -9.07 -7.02 -7.05
N THR A 38 -9.64 -5.82 -7.09
CA THR A 38 -10.64 -5.43 -6.10
C THR A 38 -11.97 -6.08 -6.46
N VAL A 39 -12.52 -6.84 -5.50
CA VAL A 39 -13.79 -7.56 -5.63
C VAL A 39 -14.89 -6.88 -4.80
N ASN A 40 -15.13 -5.59 -5.08
CA ASN A 40 -16.24 -4.81 -4.52
C ASN A 40 -16.73 -3.78 -5.56
N THR A 41 -17.58 -2.83 -5.13
CA THR A 41 -18.13 -1.78 -6.00
C THR A 41 -17.66 -0.38 -5.61
N ALA A 42 -16.51 -0.28 -4.92
CA ALA A 42 -15.98 0.97 -4.38
C ALA A 42 -15.57 1.99 -5.45
N ALA A 43 -15.47 1.58 -6.73
CA ALA A 43 -15.31 2.50 -7.85
C ALA A 43 -16.53 3.41 -8.08
N TRP A 44 -17.68 3.09 -7.48
CA TRP A 44 -18.92 3.87 -7.57
C TRP A 44 -19.19 4.72 -6.34
N ASP A 45 -19.01 4.16 -5.14
CA ASP A 45 -18.99 4.87 -3.86
C ASP A 45 -18.14 4.05 -2.86
N ILE A 46 -17.25 4.71 -2.13
CA ILE A 46 -16.36 4.07 -1.15
C ILE A 46 -17.07 3.78 0.17
N GLU A 47 -18.24 4.37 0.41
CA GLU A 47 -19.17 3.99 1.48
C GLU A 47 -20.11 2.87 1.02
N ASP A 48 -20.73 2.16 1.97
CA ASP A 48 -21.78 1.19 1.67
C ASP A 48 -22.93 1.84 0.90
N HIS A 49 -23.39 1.19 -0.18
CA HIS A 49 -24.46 1.73 -1.01
C HIS A 49 -25.39 0.65 -1.57
N SER A 50 -26.68 0.99 -1.62
CA SER A 50 -27.68 0.19 -2.32
C SER A 50 -27.56 0.35 -3.83
N GLY A 51 -28.01 -0.66 -4.56
CA GLY A 51 -28.03 -0.64 -6.01
C GLY A 51 -29.04 0.40 -6.52
N SER A 52 -28.70 1.03 -7.64
CA SER A 52 -29.60 1.93 -8.38
C SER A 52 -29.31 1.81 -9.88
N LEU A 53 -30.03 2.58 -10.71
CA LEU A 53 -29.90 2.46 -12.16
C LEU A 53 -28.44 2.72 -12.61
N GLY A 54 -27.79 1.70 -13.16
CA GLY A 54 -26.40 1.76 -13.60
C GLY A 54 -25.35 1.73 -12.48
N ILE A 55 -25.76 1.42 -11.24
CA ILE A 55 -24.87 1.36 -10.07
C ILE A 55 -25.15 0.05 -9.33
N PRO A 56 -24.23 -0.93 -9.36
CA PRO A 56 -24.35 -2.12 -8.54
C PRO A 56 -24.32 -1.77 -7.05
N ALA A 57 -25.06 -2.52 -6.23
CA ALA A 57 -24.92 -2.43 -4.77
C ALA A 57 -23.56 -2.98 -4.34
N GLY A 58 -23.01 -2.50 -3.23
CA GLY A 58 -21.90 -3.19 -2.59
C GLY A 58 -21.41 -2.55 -1.31
N GLN A 59 -20.48 -3.28 -0.69
CA GLN A 59 -19.83 -2.89 0.54
C GLN A 59 -18.69 -1.91 0.24
N GLY A 60 -18.62 -0.86 1.04
CA GLY A 60 -17.58 0.14 1.04
C GLY A 60 -16.26 -0.36 1.60
N VAL A 61 -15.28 0.54 1.59
CA VAL A 61 -13.91 0.34 2.09
C VAL A 61 -13.56 1.27 3.25
N VAL A 62 -14.52 2.10 3.66
CA VAL A 62 -14.39 3.05 4.75
C VAL A 62 -14.47 2.29 6.07
N ASP A 63 -13.42 2.38 6.88
CA ASP A 63 -13.46 1.86 8.25
C ASP A 63 -14.50 2.62 9.08
N GLY A 64 -15.31 1.88 9.85
CA GLY A 64 -16.51 2.42 10.51
C GLY A 64 -17.69 2.74 9.56
N GLY A 65 -17.56 2.47 8.26
CA GLY A 65 -18.63 2.49 7.26
C GLY A 65 -19.12 3.86 6.80
N THR A 66 -18.76 4.94 7.50
CA THR A 66 -19.20 6.30 7.16
C THR A 66 -18.07 7.29 7.22
N ILE A 67 -18.04 8.21 6.27
CA ILE A 67 -17.08 9.30 6.22
C ILE A 67 -17.70 10.48 6.97
N PRO A 68 -17.00 11.06 7.96
CA PRO A 68 -17.48 12.22 8.71
C PRO A 68 -17.34 13.50 7.87
N TYR A 69 -18.16 13.62 6.82
CA TYR A 69 -18.15 14.79 5.95
C TYR A 69 -18.47 16.06 6.72
N GLN A 70 -17.75 17.13 6.37
CA GLN A 70 -18.23 18.48 6.67
C GLN A 70 -19.56 18.72 5.95
N PRO A 71 -20.47 19.55 6.50
CA PRO A 71 -21.78 19.78 5.87
C PRO A 71 -21.70 20.23 4.40
N TRP A 72 -20.74 21.12 4.09
CA TRP A 72 -20.51 21.57 2.72
C TRP A 72 -19.98 20.45 1.80
N ALA A 73 -19.15 19.54 2.32
CA ALA A 73 -18.58 18.45 1.56
C ALA A 73 -19.63 17.37 1.23
N LEU A 74 -20.56 17.13 2.17
CA LEU A 74 -21.69 16.24 1.93
C LEU A 74 -22.60 16.77 0.82
N LEU A 75 -22.89 18.08 0.81
CA LEU A 75 -23.65 18.71 -0.27
C LEU A 75 -22.92 18.58 -1.61
N GLN A 76 -21.60 18.85 -1.64
CA GLN A 76 -20.81 18.68 -2.86
C GLN A 76 -20.82 17.23 -3.36
N LYS A 77 -20.72 16.23 -2.46
CA LYS A 77 -20.84 14.81 -2.82
C LYS A 77 -22.17 14.53 -3.53
N GLN A 78 -23.27 15.03 -2.96
CA GLN A 78 -24.62 14.85 -3.52
C GLN A 78 -24.78 15.54 -4.88
N GLU A 79 -24.27 16.77 -5.02
CA GLU A 79 -24.27 17.50 -6.29
C GLU A 79 -23.44 16.79 -7.37
N ASN A 80 -22.24 16.32 -7.03
CA ASN A 80 -21.40 15.56 -7.95
C ASN A 80 -22.08 14.26 -8.39
N PHE A 81 -22.71 13.55 -7.44
CA PHE A 81 -23.44 12.33 -7.74
C PHE A 81 -24.64 12.57 -8.65
N ALA A 82 -25.43 13.63 -8.38
CA ALA A 82 -26.57 14.00 -9.21
C ALA A 82 -26.17 14.36 -10.65
N ASN A 83 -24.99 14.98 -10.81
CA ASN A 83 -24.50 15.44 -12.11
C ASN A 83 -23.50 14.49 -12.79
N ARG A 84 -23.21 13.33 -12.19
CA ARG A 84 -22.14 12.41 -12.61
C ARG A 84 -22.19 11.98 -14.07
N ALA A 85 -23.37 11.96 -14.70
CA ALA A 85 -23.51 11.63 -16.12
C ALA A 85 -22.72 12.59 -17.03
N THR A 86 -22.47 13.81 -16.57
CA THR A 86 -21.72 14.84 -17.32
C THR A 86 -20.48 15.35 -16.58
N ALA A 87 -20.49 15.31 -15.25
CA ALA A 87 -19.41 15.81 -14.41
C ALA A 87 -18.36 14.74 -14.05
N ASP A 88 -18.65 13.45 -14.21
CA ASP A 88 -17.65 12.40 -13.98
C ASP A 88 -16.63 12.39 -15.13
N PRO A 89 -15.34 12.63 -14.88
CA PRO A 89 -14.32 12.60 -15.94
C PRO A 89 -14.25 11.26 -16.68
N LEU A 90 -14.61 10.14 -16.03
CA LEU A 90 -14.70 8.84 -16.71
C LEU A 90 -15.74 8.83 -17.83
N ALA A 91 -16.81 9.63 -17.72
CA ALA A 91 -17.86 9.72 -18.74
C ALA A 91 -17.35 10.42 -20.02
N SER A 92 -16.26 11.19 -19.95
CA SER A 92 -15.60 11.83 -21.09
C SER A 92 -14.34 11.09 -21.56
N CYS A 93 -14.21 9.80 -21.22
CA CYS A 93 -13.05 8.96 -21.51
C CYS A 93 -11.74 9.43 -20.86
N ALA A 94 -11.82 10.27 -19.82
CA ALA A 94 -10.67 10.62 -19.00
C ALA A 94 -10.32 9.47 -18.05
N MET A 95 -9.07 9.41 -17.60
CA MET A 95 -8.65 8.33 -16.71
C MET A 95 -9.19 8.52 -15.29
N PRO A 96 -9.59 7.43 -14.59
CA PRO A 96 -10.16 7.50 -13.24
C PRO A 96 -9.18 7.97 -12.16
N GLY A 97 -7.88 8.02 -12.47
CA GLY A 97 -6.83 8.36 -11.51
C GLY A 97 -6.76 7.40 -10.31
N VAL A 98 -5.86 7.68 -9.39
CA VAL A 98 -5.77 6.98 -8.10
C VAL A 98 -6.63 7.74 -7.07
N PRO A 99 -7.41 7.05 -6.20
CA PRO A 99 -7.48 5.60 -6.01
C PRO A 99 -8.54 4.89 -6.86
N ARG A 100 -9.40 5.61 -7.59
CA ARG A 100 -10.56 5.01 -8.26
C ARG A 100 -10.20 3.90 -9.25
N ILE A 101 -9.09 4.05 -9.99
CA ILE A 101 -8.61 3.03 -10.92
C ILE A 101 -8.36 1.66 -10.24
N THR A 102 -7.90 1.66 -8.99
CA THR A 102 -7.66 0.43 -8.22
C THR A 102 -8.95 -0.30 -7.87
N TYR A 103 -10.05 0.45 -7.67
CA TYR A 103 -11.36 -0.13 -7.38
C TYR A 103 -12.16 -0.52 -8.62
N MET A 104 -11.64 -0.25 -9.83
CA MET A 104 -12.30 -0.65 -11.07
C MET A 104 -12.38 -2.20 -11.14
N PRO A 105 -13.42 -2.76 -11.79
CA PRO A 105 -13.65 -4.22 -11.80
C PRO A 105 -12.74 -4.96 -12.79
N TYR A 106 -11.48 -4.55 -12.89
CA TYR A 106 -10.46 -5.13 -13.74
C TYR A 106 -9.23 -5.50 -12.91
N PRO A 107 -8.53 -6.59 -13.25
CA PRO A 107 -7.30 -6.94 -12.56
C PRO A 107 -6.20 -5.91 -12.82
N PHE A 108 -5.21 -5.89 -11.93
CA PHE A 108 -3.96 -5.15 -12.10
C PHE A 108 -2.80 -6.00 -11.61
N GLN A 109 -1.63 -5.81 -12.19
CA GLN A 109 -0.43 -6.54 -11.80
C GLN A 109 0.51 -5.63 -11.01
N ILE A 110 0.99 -6.10 -9.86
CA ILE A 110 2.06 -5.44 -9.12
C ILE A 110 3.38 -6.09 -9.50
N LEU A 111 4.34 -5.25 -9.88
CA LEU A 111 5.74 -5.57 -10.14
C LEU A 111 6.64 -4.84 -9.14
N GLN A 112 7.28 -5.58 -8.24
CA GLN A 112 8.18 -5.05 -7.21
C GLN A 112 9.65 -5.24 -7.60
N PHE A 113 10.37 -4.14 -7.72
CA PHE A 113 11.81 -4.05 -7.94
C PHE A 113 12.49 -3.47 -6.70
N ASP A 114 13.81 -3.49 -6.67
CA ASP A 114 14.59 -2.94 -5.54
C ASP A 114 14.43 -1.42 -5.41
N ASP A 115 14.20 -0.71 -6.53
CA ASP A 115 14.14 0.76 -6.61
C ASP A 115 12.73 1.31 -6.83
N ARG A 116 11.73 0.47 -7.12
CA ARG A 116 10.35 0.90 -7.41
C ARG A 116 9.33 -0.23 -7.28
N VAL A 117 8.09 0.14 -7.02
CA VAL A 117 6.90 -0.71 -7.20
C VAL A 117 6.10 -0.18 -8.39
N LEU A 118 5.83 -1.02 -9.38
CA LEU A 118 5.05 -0.69 -10.57
C LEU A 118 3.70 -1.40 -10.50
N ILE A 119 2.61 -0.66 -10.70
CA ILE A 119 1.26 -1.21 -10.81
C ILE A 119 0.80 -1.04 -12.26
N LEU A 120 0.52 -2.16 -12.92
CA LEU A 120 0.00 -2.24 -14.28
C LEU A 120 -1.51 -2.47 -14.24
N TYR A 121 -2.30 -1.48 -14.60
CA TYR A 121 -3.75 -1.60 -14.63
C TYR A 121 -4.23 -2.12 -15.99
N GLU A 122 -5.07 -3.14 -15.99
CA GLU A 122 -5.76 -3.60 -17.20
C GLU A 122 -6.66 -2.50 -17.77
N TYR A 123 -7.31 -1.73 -16.89
CA TYR A 123 -8.14 -0.61 -17.31
C TYR A 123 -7.30 0.50 -17.96
N GLY A 124 -7.47 0.67 -19.27
CA GLY A 124 -6.74 1.68 -20.04
C GLY A 124 -5.25 1.37 -20.25
N HIS A 125 -4.76 0.18 -19.84
CA HIS A 125 -3.35 -0.23 -19.94
C HIS A 125 -2.37 0.79 -19.34
N VAL A 126 -2.76 1.44 -18.24
CA VAL A 126 -1.97 2.50 -17.62
C VAL A 126 -1.16 2.00 -16.47
N THR A 127 -0.05 2.70 -16.21
CA THR A 127 0.94 2.29 -15.23
C THR A 127 1.07 3.34 -14.15
N ARG A 128 1.22 2.88 -12.91
CA ARG A 128 1.60 3.72 -11.77
C ARG A 128 2.96 3.25 -11.26
N THR A 129 3.93 4.15 -11.25
CA THR A 129 5.24 3.90 -10.65
C THR A 129 5.28 4.53 -9.27
N ILE A 130 5.72 3.76 -8.29
CA ILE A 130 6.01 4.20 -6.92
C ILE A 130 7.52 4.06 -6.74
N TYR A 131 8.24 5.17 -6.71
CA TYR A 131 9.69 5.17 -6.54
C TYR A 131 10.05 4.88 -5.08
N MET A 132 11.02 3.97 -4.89
CA MET A 132 11.51 3.52 -3.59
C MET A 132 12.95 3.97 -3.31
N ASP A 133 13.58 4.65 -4.27
CA ASP A 133 14.99 5.06 -4.26
C ASP A 133 15.26 6.34 -3.46
N GLY A 134 14.23 6.95 -2.87
CA GLY A 134 14.33 8.20 -2.12
C GLY A 134 14.60 9.43 -2.98
N SER A 135 14.45 9.34 -4.30
CA SER A 135 14.59 10.51 -5.17
C SER A 135 13.49 11.55 -4.92
N ASP A 136 13.80 12.81 -5.20
CA ASP A 136 12.88 13.92 -5.05
C ASP A 136 11.80 13.92 -6.14
N HIS A 137 10.67 14.56 -5.82
CA HIS A 137 9.64 14.87 -6.80
C HIS A 137 10.18 15.82 -7.88
N PRO A 138 9.76 15.68 -9.16
CA PRO A 138 10.08 16.65 -10.20
C PRO A 138 9.60 18.06 -9.82
N ASP A 139 10.39 19.07 -10.21
CA ASP A 139 9.99 20.47 -10.03
C ASP A 139 8.78 20.83 -10.91
N GLY A 140 7.87 21.65 -10.37
CA GLY A 140 6.74 22.23 -11.10
C GLY A 140 5.43 21.46 -10.99
N HIS A 141 4.46 21.82 -11.83
CA HIS A 141 3.16 21.16 -11.89
C HIS A 141 3.26 19.85 -12.69
N ILE A 142 2.68 18.78 -12.16
CA ILE A 142 2.70 17.46 -12.79
C ILE A 142 1.26 17.07 -13.15
N ASP A 143 1.00 16.91 -14.45
CA ASP A 143 -0.30 16.51 -15.01
C ASP A 143 -0.38 14.99 -15.25
N PHE A 144 0.09 14.18 -14.30
CA PHE A 144 0.06 12.73 -14.41
C PHE A 144 -1.22 12.16 -13.77
N TRP A 145 -2.01 11.45 -14.56
CA TRP A 145 -3.23 10.77 -14.09
C TRP A 145 -2.97 9.81 -12.91
N MET A 146 -1.80 9.17 -12.89
CA MET A 146 -1.39 8.22 -11.84
C MET A 146 -0.54 8.86 -10.73
N GLY A 147 -0.36 10.18 -10.79
CA GLY A 147 0.47 10.96 -9.87
C GLY A 147 1.96 10.64 -9.96
N ASP A 148 2.74 11.24 -9.06
CA ASP A 148 4.14 10.90 -8.80
C ASP A 148 4.23 10.41 -7.35
N SER A 149 4.54 9.12 -7.15
CA SER A 149 4.46 8.47 -5.83
C SER A 149 5.84 8.08 -5.32
N ARG A 150 6.07 8.27 -4.02
CA ARG A 150 7.26 7.81 -3.28
C ARG A 150 6.84 6.86 -2.19
N GLY A 151 7.48 5.70 -2.11
CA GLY A 151 7.21 4.69 -1.08
C GLY A 151 8.44 4.47 -0.19
N ARG A 152 8.20 4.01 1.03
CA ARG A 152 9.27 3.60 1.97
C ARG A 152 8.73 2.52 2.89
N TRP A 153 9.55 1.52 3.19
CA TRP A 153 9.16 0.47 4.12
C TRP A 153 9.33 0.93 5.58
N GLU A 154 8.31 0.64 6.40
CA GLU A 154 8.33 0.70 7.86
C GLU A 154 8.05 -0.71 8.40
N GLY A 155 9.11 -1.51 8.55
CA GLY A 155 8.95 -2.94 8.88
C GLY A 155 8.28 -3.69 7.74
N ASP A 156 7.05 -4.18 7.96
CA ASP A 156 6.22 -4.88 6.98
C ASP A 156 5.17 -3.98 6.30
N THR A 157 5.23 -2.67 6.54
CA THR A 157 4.31 -1.68 5.95
C THR A 157 5.00 -0.87 4.86
N LEU A 158 4.33 -0.65 3.73
CA LEU A 158 4.80 0.16 2.59
C LEU A 158 4.14 1.54 2.54
#